data_AF-A0A7V7XLM3-F1
#
_entry.id   AF-A0A7V7XLM3-F1
#
_cell.length_a   1.000
_cell.length_b   1.000
_cell.length_c   1.000
_cell.angle_alpha   90.00
_cell.angle_beta   90.00
_cell.angle_gamma   90.00
#
_symmetry.space_group_name_H-M   'P 1'
#
loop_
_entity.id
_entity.type
_entity.pdbx_description
1 polymer ?
#
loop_
_entity_poly.entity_id
_entity_poly.type
_entity_poly.pdbx_seq_one_letter_code
_entity_poly.pdbx_strand_id
1 'polypeptide(L)' 'MKAEFLPGNALDLLETGRDFFPALIAAIDAAQREFHLETYIFEDDASGRAVAAALCRAARRGVAV' A
#
# COMPACT_ATOMS: atom_id res chain seq x y z
N MET A 1 -11.81 18.00 16.33
CA MET A 1 -11.33 17.03 17.34
C MET A 1 -9.83 17.19 17.47
N LYS A 2 -9.25 17.26 18.68
CA LYS A 2 -7.80 17.18 18.85
C LYS A 2 -7.39 15.72 18.68
N ALA A 3 -6.34 15.45 17.91
CA ALA A 3 -5.79 14.10 17.80
C ALA A 3 -5.20 13.69 19.16
N GLU A 4 -5.54 12.49 19.62
CA GLU A 4 -4.95 11.86 20.79
C GLU A 4 -3.81 10.96 20.32
N PHE A 5 -2.61 11.13 20.88
CA PHE A 5 -1.45 10.30 20.52
C PHE A 5 -1.41 9.05 21.39
N LEU A 6 -1.52 7.89 20.75
CA LEU A 6 -1.42 6.60 21.41
C LEU A 6 0.04 6.10 21.42
N PRO A 7 0.52 5.51 22.53
CA PRO A 7 1.83 4.85 22.57
C PRO A 7 1.80 3.48 21.87
N GLY A 8 2.97 2.91 21.57
CA GLY A 8 3.11 1.54 21.04
C GLY A 8 3.01 1.40 19.52
N ASN A 9 2.92 2.51 18.78
CA ASN A 9 3.01 2.49 17.32
C ASN A 9 4.43 2.18 16.85
N ALA A 10 4.57 1.24 15.93
CA ALA A 10 5.80 1.02 15.18
C ALA A 10 5.74 1.84 13.88
N LEU A 11 6.77 2.63 13.62
CA LEU A 11 6.84 3.55 12.48
C LEU A 11 8.16 3.33 11.76
N ASP A 12 8.07 3.10 10.46
CA ASP A 12 9.22 3.10 9.55
C ASP A 12 9.06 4.26 8.56
N LEU A 13 10.05 5.15 8.52
CA LEU A 13 10.06 6.28 7.59
C LEU A 13 10.63 5.82 6.24
N LEU A 14 9.83 5.96 5.18
CA LEU A 14 10.25 5.69 3.81
C LEU A 14 10.42 7.02 3.09
N GLU A 15 11.67 7.39 2.81
CA GLU A 15 12.01 8.74 2.34
C GLU A 15 11.80 8.93 0.83
N THR A 16 11.81 7.85 0.06
CA THR A 16 11.80 7.92 -1.40
C THR A 16 10.83 6.93 -2.03
N GLY A 17 10.46 7.17 -3.28
CA GLY A 17 9.70 6.22 -4.09
C GLY A 17 10.40 4.86 -4.22
N ARG A 18 11.74 4.84 -4.21
CA ARG A 18 12.53 3.61 -4.29
C ARG A 18 12.26 2.68 -3.11
N ASP A 19 11.99 3.23 -1.93
CA ASP A 19 11.73 2.47 -0.71
C ASP A 19 10.21 2.27 -0.51
N PHE A 20 9.42 3.28 -0.86
CA PHE A 20 7.97 3.28 -0.73
C PHE A 20 7.29 2.21 -1.62
N PHE A 21 7.59 2.17 -2.92
CA PHE A 21 6.87 1.26 -3.82
C PHE A 21 7.10 -0.23 -3.50
N PRO A 22 8.32 -0.70 -3.21
CA PRO A 22 8.53 -2.07 -2.77
C PRO A 22 7.80 -2.40 -1.46
N ALA A 23 7.81 -1.48 -0.48
CA ALA A 23 7.10 -1.68 0.79
C ALA A 23 5.58 -1.75 0.59
N LEU A 24 5.01 -0.86 -0.24
CA LEU A 24 3.60 -0.85 -0.60
C LEU A 24 3.20 -2.17 -1.28
N ILE A 25 3.99 -2.64 -2.25
CA ILE A 25 3.74 -3.90 -2.96
C ILE A 25 3.79 -5.08 -1.98
N ALA A 26 4.78 -5.12 -1.08
CA ALA A 26 4.87 -6.15 -0.06
C ALA A 26 3.66 -6.16 0.88
N ALA A 27 3.16 -4.98 1.27
CA ALA A 27 1.95 -4.85 2.08
C ALA A 27 0.69 -5.35 1.34
N ILE A 28 0.55 -5.04 0.05
CA ILE A 28 -0.55 -5.55 -0.80
C ILE A 28 -0.46 -7.08 -0.94
N ASP A 29 0.75 -7.61 -1.16
CA ASP A 29 0.95 -9.06 -1.29
C ASP A 29 0.71 -9.81 0.03
N ALA A 30 0.94 -9.17 1.18
CA ALA A 30 0.64 -9.72 2.50
C ALA A 30 -0.84 -9.58 2.92
N ALA A 31 -1.61 -8.71 2.26
CA ALA A 31 -3.01 -8.47 2.59
C ALA A 31 -3.86 -9.76 2.47
N GLN A 32 -4.78 -9.93 3.42
CA GLN A 32 -5.56 -11.16 3.61
C GLN A 32 -7.08 -10.96 3.47
N ARG A 33 -7.61 -9.75 3.72
CA ARG A 33 -9.06 -9.48 3.72
C ARG A 33 -9.41 -8.27 2.87
N GLU A 34 -8.81 -7.13 3.16
CA GLU A 34 -9.04 -5.89 2.44
C GLU A 34 -7.74 -5.09 2.30
N PHE A 35 -7.65 -4.27 1.26
CA PHE A 35 -6.59 -3.28 1.07
C PHE A 35 -7.20 -2.01 0.47
N HIS A 36 -7.13 -0.90 1.18
CA HIS A 36 -7.60 0.39 0.67
C HIS A 36 -6.42 1.21 0.16
N LEU A 37 -6.51 1.67 -1.09
CA LEU A 37 -5.54 2.59 -1.67
C LEU A 37 -6.19 3.95 -1.89
N GLU A 38 -5.67 4.97 -1.21
CA GLU A 38 -6.05 6.36 -1.43
C GLU A 38 -4.82 7.12 -1.96
N THR A 39 -4.93 7.70 -3.15
CA THR A 39 -3.84 8.45 -3.78
C THR A 39 -4.42 9.59 -4.62
N TYR A 40 -3.66 10.69 -4.74
CA TYR A 40 -4.03 11.81 -5.61
C TYR A 40 -3.90 11.47 -7.10
N ILE A 41 -2.87 10.70 -7.47
CA ILE A 41 -2.61 10.28 -8.85
C ILE A 41 -2.28 8.79 -8.88
N PHE A 42 -2.87 8.09 -9.85
CA PHE A 42 -2.49 6.74 -10.26
C PHE A 42 -2.26 6.78 -11.78
N GLU A 43 -1.01 6.68 -12.20
CA GLU A 43 -0.59 6.84 -13.61
C GLU A 43 -0.20 5.48 -14.21
N ASP A 44 -0.40 5.27 -15.51
CA ASP A 44 0.04 4.06 -16.21
C ASP A 44 1.54 4.14 -16.56
N ASP A 45 2.37 4.20 -15.51
CA ASP A 45 3.82 4.15 -15.60
C ASP A 45 4.38 2.85 -14.99
N ALA A 46 5.71 2.76 -14.87
CA ALA A 46 6.35 1.57 -14.33
C ALA A 46 5.91 1.26 -12.89
N SER A 47 5.72 2.29 -12.07
CA SER A 47 5.33 2.16 -10.67
C SER A 47 3.84 1.83 -10.56
N GLY A 48 2.99 2.55 -11.30
CA GLY A 48 1.55 2.30 -11.33
C GLY A 48 1.21 0.89 -11.83
N ARG A 49 1.87 0.42 -12.90
CA ARG A 49 1.69 -0.97 -13.37
C ARG A 49 2.14 -2.00 -12.34
N ALA A 50 3.22 -1.74 -11.62
CA ALA A 50 3.69 -2.66 -10.58
C ALA A 50 2.69 -2.76 -9.41
N VAL A 51 2.14 -1.63 -8.97
CA VAL A 51 1.10 -1.58 -7.92
C VAL A 51 -0.20 -2.24 -8.43
N ALA A 52 -0.65 -1.93 -9.64
CA ALA A 52 -1.84 -2.55 -10.23
C ALA A 52 -1.69 -4.08 -10.33
N ALA A 53 -0.52 -4.57 -10.76
CA ALA A 53 -0.25 -6.00 -10.80
C ALA A 53 -0.32 -6.64 -9.40
N ALA A 54 0.15 -5.95 -8.35
CA ALA A 54 0.04 -6.43 -6.96
C ALA A 54 -1.42 -6.47 -6.49
N LEU A 55 -2.20 -5.42 -6.75
CA LEU A 55 -3.62 -5.37 -6.42
C LEU A 55 -4.40 -6.48 -7.14
N CYS A 56 -4.10 -6.73 -8.43
CA CYS A 56 -4.67 -7.86 -9.16
C CYS A 56 -4.30 -9.22 -8.54
N ARG A 57 -3.07 -9.40 -8.03
CA ARG A 57 -2.69 -10.61 -7.29
C ARG A 57 -3.51 -10.74 -6.00
N ALA A 58 -3.69 -9.66 -5.24
CA ALA A 58 -4.49 -9.65 -4.02
C ALA A 58 -5.96 -10.00 -4.31
N ALA A 59 -6.56 -9.38 -5.32
CA ALA A 59 -7.93 -9.66 -5.76
C ALA A 59 -8.12 -11.15 -6.11
N ARG A 60 -7.16 -11.76 -6.83
CA ARG A 60 -7.19 -13.19 -7.16
C ARG A 60 -7.11 -14.12 -5.93
N ARG A 61 -6.52 -13.66 -4.83
CA ARG A 61 -6.52 -14.37 -3.54
C ARG A 61 -7.83 -14.19 -2.75
N GLY A 62 -8.75 -13.34 -3.23
CA GLY A 62 -10.01 -13.02 -2.56
C GLY A 62 -9.94 -11.82 -1.61
N VAL A 63 -8.87 -11.03 -1.66
CA VAL A 63 -8.77 -9.76 -0.93
C VAL A 63 -9.66 -8.72 -1.61
N ALA A 64 -10.47 -7.99 -0.84
CA ALA A 64 -11.20 -6.82 -1.30
C ALA A 64 -10.23 -5.67 -1.52
N VAL A 65 -10.10 -5.23 -2.77
CA VAL A 65 -9.21 -4.14 -3.19
C VAL A 65 -9.98 -3.08 -3.96
#